data_AF-A0A8J4BJR1-F1
#
_entry.id   AF-A0A8J4BJR1-F1
#
_cell.length_a   1.000
_cell.length_b   1.000
_cell.length_c   1.000
_cell.angle_alpha   90.00
_cell.angle_beta   90.00
_cell.angle_gamma   90.00
#
_symmetry.space_group_name_H-M   'P 1'
#
loop_
_entity.id
_entity.type
_entity.pdbx_description
1 polymer ?
#
loop_
_entity_poly.entity_id
_entity_poly.type
_entity_poly.pdbx_seq_one_letter_code
_entity_poly.pdbx_strand_id
1 'polypeptide(L)'
;MLENYFKFLESGLPGVMTPEGVYDTNEEEPGRLGVTFSSFRIRPVRDDPQSMALWRELLAEQNPRMDEQGVISISFPKPLSASLNYILMEPDLQMSLGGSGDLLVVQRRQPT
;
A
#
# COMPACT_ATOMS: atom_id res chain seq x y z
N MET A 1 -4.37 3.37 1.61
CA MET A 1 -3.17 2.51 1.59
C MET A 1 -2.95 2.09 0.15
N LEU A 2 -1.75 2.24 -0.41
CA LEU A 2 -1.48 1.85 -1.80
C LEU A 2 -1.44 0.32 -1.88
N GLU A 3 -2.31 -0.31 -2.66
CA GLU A 3 -2.35 -1.75 -2.86
C GLU A 3 -2.09 -2.06 -4.33
N ASN A 4 -1.17 -3.00 -4.60
CA ASN A 4 -0.91 -3.50 -5.94
C ASN A 4 -1.41 -4.93 -6.05
N TYR A 5 -2.37 -5.16 -6.94
CA TYR A 5 -2.93 -6.47 -7.19
C TYR A 5 -2.11 -7.22 -8.24
N PHE A 6 -1.88 -8.51 -8.01
CA PHE A 6 -1.21 -9.38 -8.96
C PHE A 6 -1.88 -10.76 -8.99
N LYS A 7 -1.51 -11.57 -9.97
CA LYS A 7 -2.03 -12.93 -10.16
C LYS A 7 -0.88 -13.84 -10.56
N PHE A 8 -0.74 -14.98 -9.88
CA PHE A 8 0.17 -16.04 -10.33
C PHE A 8 -0.35 -16.62 -11.64
N LEU A 9 0.48 -16.62 -12.69
CA LEU A 9 0.04 -17.02 -14.03
C LEU A 9 -0.32 -18.52 -14.10
N GLU A 10 0.44 -19.36 -13.42
CA GLU A 10 0.28 -20.82 -13.47
C GLU A 10 -0.92 -21.31 -12.65
N SER A 11 -1.17 -20.74 -11.47
CA SER A 11 -2.26 -21.16 -10.58
C SER A 11 -3.51 -20.30 -10.69
N GLY A 12 -3.40 -19.12 -11.32
CA GLY A 12 -4.46 -18.13 -11.37
C GLY A 12 -4.82 -17.48 -10.03
N LEU A 13 -4.02 -17.73 -8.98
CA LEU A 13 -4.29 -17.26 -7.63
C LEU A 13 -3.96 -15.76 -7.49
N PRO A 14 -4.91 -14.91 -7.06
CA PRO A 14 -4.68 -13.49 -6.90
C PRO A 14 -4.03 -13.15 -5.54
N GLY A 15 -3.10 -12.21 -5.55
CA GLY A 15 -2.44 -11.67 -4.36
C GLY A 15 -2.46 -10.14 -4.33
N VAL A 16 -2.26 -9.58 -3.14
CA VAL A 16 -2.09 -8.14 -2.91
C VAL A 16 -0.69 -7.90 -2.36
N MET A 17 0.01 -6.94 -2.94
CA MET A 17 1.25 -6.39 -2.42
C MET A 17 1.00 -5.00 -1.86
N THR A 18 1.42 -4.78 -0.61
CA THR A 18 1.27 -3.50 0.09
C THR A 18 2.65 -3.03 0.54
N PRO A 19 3.17 -1.90 0.02
CA PRO A 19 4.38 -1.31 0.55
C PRO A 19 4.12 -0.75 1.95
N GLU A 20 5.08 -0.96 2.85
CA GLU A 20 5.09 -0.40 4.19
C GLU A 20 6.11 0.73 4.25
N GLY A 21 5.65 1.90 4.68
CA GLY A 21 6.51 3.04 4.83
C GLY A 21 6.04 4.00 5.91
N VAL A 22 6.97 4.81 6.37
CA VAL A 22 6.72 5.91 7.30
C VAL A 22 6.63 7.20 6.47
N TYR A 23 5.63 8.01 6.81
CA TYR A 23 5.44 9.33 6.24
C TYR A 23 5.99 10.35 7.22
N ASP A 24 6.80 11.28 6.73
CA ASP A 24 7.39 12.34 7.54
C ASP A 24 7.25 13.70 6.83
N THR A 25 7.01 14.74 7.62
CA THR A 25 6.91 16.12 7.15
C THR A 25 8.25 16.80 7.36
N ASN A 26 8.86 17.29 6.28
CA ASN A 26 10.08 18.07 6.40
C ASN A 26 9.74 19.52 6.81
N GLU A 27 10.14 19.94 8.01
CA GLU A 27 9.91 21.31 8.49
C GLU A 27 10.62 22.38 7.64
N GLU A 28 11.74 22.03 6.99
CA GLU A 28 12.47 22.93 6.09
C GLU A 28 11.79 23.05 4.72
N GLU A 29 11.04 22.02 4.30
CA GLU A 29 10.31 21.97 3.04
C GLU A 29 8.84 21.56 3.26
N PRO A 30 8.01 22.43 3.88
CA PRO A 30 6.67 22.06 4.33
C PRO A 30 5.71 21.62 3.21
N GLY A 31 6.02 21.93 1.95
CA GLY A 31 5.29 21.43 0.77
C GLY A 31 5.68 20.03 0.30
N ARG A 32 6.59 19.33 1.00
CA ARG A 32 7.08 18.00 0.65
C ARG A 32 6.86 16.97 1.75
N LEU A 33 6.22 15.87 1.36
CA LEU A 33 6.01 14.72 2.20
C LEU A 33 7.11 13.72 1.87
N GLY A 34 7.97 13.45 2.86
CA GLY A 34 8.92 12.36 2.79
C GLY A 34 8.21 11.03 3.00
N VAL A 35 8.50 10.05 2.17
CA VAL A 35 8.02 8.68 2.35
C VAL A 35 9.23 7.76 2.36
N THR A 36 9.43 7.03 3.44
CA THR A 36 10.49 6.02 3.53
C THR A 36 9.88 4.64 3.62
N PHE A 37 10.05 3.86 2.56
CA PHE A 37 9.59 2.48 2.48
C PHE A 37 10.65 1.53 3.02
N SER A 38 10.27 0.69 3.99
CA SER A 38 11.18 -0.28 4.62
C SER A 38 10.93 -1.72 4.16
N SER A 39 9.71 -2.01 3.72
CA SER A 39 9.27 -3.37 3.40
C SER A 39 8.06 -3.34 2.48
N PHE A 40 7.67 -4.51 2.00
CA PHE A 40 6.34 -4.76 1.49
C PHE A 40 5.80 -6.07 2.06
N ARG A 41 4.48 -6.13 2.20
CA ARG A 41 3.75 -7.34 2.53
C ARG A 41 3.05 -7.88 1.31
N ILE A 42 3.07 -9.19 1.17
CA ILE A 42 2.27 -9.92 0.19
C ILE A 42 1.27 -10.78 0.94
N ARG A 43 0.00 -10.77 0.52
CA ARG A 43 -1.07 -11.60 1.09
C ARG A 43 -1.99 -12.12 -0.01
N PRO A 44 -2.69 -13.24 0.20
CA PRO A 44 -3.74 -13.66 -0.73
C PRO A 44 -4.89 -12.65 -0.73
N VAL A 45 -5.54 -12.46 -1.88
CA VAL A 45 -6.75 -11.64 -1.97
C VAL A 45 -7.93 -12.31 -1.28
N ARG A 46 -7.98 -13.65 -1.34
CA ARG A 46 -9.06 -14.47 -0.78
C ARG A 46 -8.55 -15.26 0.42
N ASP A 47 -9.37 -15.34 1.45
CA ASP A 47 -9.12 -16.04 2.71
C ASP A 47 -9.88 -17.37 2.81
N ASP A 48 -10.52 -17.82 1.72
CA ASP A 48 -11.21 -19.10 1.69
C ASP A 48 -10.22 -20.28 1.80
N PRO A 49 -10.61 -21.41 2.44
CA PRO A 49 -9.70 -22.51 2.73
C PRO A 49 -8.98 -23.08 1.50
N GLN A 50 -9.64 -23.10 0.34
CA GLN A 50 -9.08 -23.64 -0.90
C GLN A 50 -8.01 -22.70 -1.46
N SER A 51 -8.31 -21.40 -1.55
CA SER A 51 -7.34 -20.38 -1.98
C SER A 51 -6.14 -20.33 -1.04
N MET A 52 -6.36 -20.44 0.26
CA MET A 52 -5.29 -20.45 1.27
C MET A 52 -4.41 -21.70 1.19
N ALA A 53 -4.99 -22.87 0.94
CA ALA A 53 -4.23 -24.10 0.75
C ALA A 53 -3.31 -23.99 -0.48
N LEU A 54 -3.86 -23.52 -1.61
CA LEU A 54 -3.08 -23.31 -2.84
C LEU A 54 -2.01 -22.22 -2.66
N TRP A 55 -2.32 -21.15 -1.94
CA TRP A 55 -1.37 -20.08 -1.60
C TRP A 55 -0.17 -20.64 -0.84
N ARG A 56 -0.44 -21.45 0.19
CA ARG A 56 0.59 -22.07 1.03
C ARG A 56 1.40 -23.09 0.24
N GLU A 57 0.75 -23.92 -0.56
CA GLU A 57 1.42 -24.91 -1.42
C GLU A 57 2.43 -24.25 -2.37
N LEU A 58 2.05 -23.14 -3.00
CA LEU A 58 2.90 -22.43 -3.96
C LEU A 58 4.08 -21.69 -3.32
N LEU A 59 3.91 -21.16 -2.11
CA LEU A 59 4.83 -20.16 -1.56
C LEU A 59 5.57 -20.60 -0.30
N ALA A 60 5.09 -21.60 0.44
CA ALA A 60 5.66 -21.95 1.75
C ALA A 60 7.13 -22.37 1.68
N GLU A 61 7.51 -23.14 0.64
CA GLU A 61 8.90 -23.60 0.49
C GLU A 61 9.88 -22.44 0.35
N GLN A 62 9.51 -21.41 -0.42
CA GLN A 62 10.34 -20.24 -0.67
C GLN A 62 10.20 -19.16 0.40
N ASN A 63 9.17 -19.25 1.25
CA ASN A 63 8.83 -18.22 2.24
C ASN A 63 8.62 -18.84 3.64
N PRO A 64 9.70 -19.32 4.28
CA PRO A 64 9.62 -19.99 5.59
C PRO A 64 9.17 -19.05 6.73
N ARG A 65 9.13 -17.74 6.49
CA ARG A 65 8.64 -16.72 7.44
C ARG A 65 7.21 -16.27 7.15
N MET A 66 6.52 -16.94 6.22
CA MET A 66 5.09 -16.70 5.99
C MET A 66 4.31 -17.03 7.25
N ASP A 67 3.41 -16.14 7.67
CA ASP A 67 2.62 -16.34 8.88
C ASP A 67 1.42 -17.28 8.65
N GLU A 68 0.66 -17.52 9.72
CA GLU A 68 -0.53 -18.39 9.67
C GLU A 68 -1.65 -17.81 8.79
N GLN A 69 -1.62 -16.52 8.51
CA GLN A 69 -2.56 -15.84 7.62
C GLN A 69 -2.07 -15.83 6.17
N GLY A 70 -0.92 -16.46 5.87
CA GLY A 70 -0.33 -16.51 4.55
C GLY A 70 0.36 -15.20 4.15
N VAL A 71 0.60 -14.29 5.10
CA VAL A 71 1.27 -13.02 4.83
C VAL A 71 2.77 -13.24 4.79
N ILE A 72 3.39 -12.70 3.76
CA ILE A 72 4.83 -12.72 3.54
C ILE A 72 5.33 -11.29 3.69
N SER A 73 6.27 -11.05 4.59
CA SER A 73 6.91 -9.74 4.75
C SER A 73 8.31 -9.75 4.15
N ILE A 74 8.57 -8.84 3.21
CA ILE A 74 9.85 -8.71 2.51
C ILE A 74 10.43 -7.35 2.84
N SER A 75 11.55 -7.37 3.57
CA SER A 75 12.29 -6.16 3.94
C SER A 75 13.26 -5.76 2.84
N PHE A 76 13.35 -4.46 2.57
CA PHE A 76 14.38 -3.95 1.67
C PHE A 76 15.74 -3.94 2.37
N PRO A 77 16.84 -4.30 1.68
CA PRO A 77 18.19 -4.26 2.25
C PRO A 77 18.58 -2.85 2.72
N LYS A 78 18.05 -1.83 2.04
CA LYS A 78 18.14 -0.42 2.41
C LYS A 78 16.75 0.20 2.22
N PRO A 79 16.27 1.04 3.15
CA PRO A 79 15.03 1.77 2.96
C PRO A 79 15.07 2.61 1.69
N LEU A 80 13.96 2.66 0.97
CA LEU A 80 13.78 3.47 -0.22
C LEU A 80 13.06 4.76 0.17
N SER A 81 13.70 5.90 -0.05
CA SER A 81 13.08 7.20 0.23
C SER A 81 12.58 7.84 -1.06
N ALA A 82 11.35 8.34 -1.01
CA ALA A 82 10.74 9.15 -2.06
C ALA A 82 10.19 10.44 -1.45
N SER A 83 9.98 11.45 -2.27
CA SER A 83 9.27 12.67 -1.89
C SER A 83 8.07 12.88 -2.80
N LEU A 84 6.96 13.29 -2.20
CA LEU A 84 5.76 13.70 -2.92
C LEU A 84 5.55 15.18 -2.65
N ASN A 85 5.35 15.96 -3.71
CA ASN A 85 4.82 17.30 -3.55
C ASN A 85 3.35 17.14 -3.12
N TYR A 86 2.99 17.72 -1.99
CA TYR A 86 1.65 17.64 -1.45
C TYR A 86 1.15 19.01 -1.06
N ILE A 87 -0.16 19.19 -1.10
CA ILE A 87 -0.82 20.35 -0.53
C ILE A 87 -1.19 19.94 0.90
N LEU A 88 -0.56 20.56 1.89
CA LEU A 88 -1.02 20.47 3.27
C LEU A 88 -2.40 21.10 3.31
N MET A 89 -3.44 20.27 3.46
CA MET A 89 -4.80 20.77 3.56
C MET A 89 -5.10 21.20 4.98
N GLU A 90 -5.57 22.44 5.15
CA GLU A 90 -6.17 22.88 6.41
C GLU A 90 -7.33 21.94 6.80
N PRO A 91 -7.61 21.72 8.10
CA PRO A 91 -8.64 20.78 8.56
C PRO A 91 -10.05 21.10 8.05
N ASP A 92 -10.29 22.34 7.65
CA ASP A 92 -11.53 22.81 7.04
C ASP A 92 -11.59 22.55 5.54
N LEU A 93 -10.54 22.05 4.90
CA LEU A 93 -10.52 21.71 3.49
C LEU A 93 -10.91 20.24 3.26
N GLN A 94 -11.74 20.02 2.23
CA GLN A 94 -12.12 18.72 1.72
C GLN A 94 -11.59 18.56 0.30
N MET A 95 -10.96 17.41 0.06
CA MET A 95 -10.55 16.97 -1.26
C MET A 95 -11.56 15.96 -1.80
N SER A 96 -12.03 16.18 -3.03
CA SER A 96 -12.85 15.22 -3.77
C SER A 96 -12.14 14.86 -5.07
N LEU A 97 -12.04 13.56 -5.34
CA LEU A 97 -11.53 13.02 -6.60
C LEU A 97 -12.71 12.67 -7.50
N GLY A 98 -12.72 13.21 -8.72
CA GLY A 98 -13.67 12.80 -9.76
C GLY A 98 -13.44 11.34 -10.18
N GLY A 99 -14.47 10.68 -10.69
CA GLY A 99 -14.50 9.23 -10.93
C GLY A 99 -13.44 8.64 -11.88
N SER A 100 -12.68 9.47 -12.60
CA SER A 100 -11.56 9.06 -13.46
C SER A 100 -10.18 9.50 -12.96
N GLY A 101 -10.10 10.20 -11.82
CA GLY A 101 -8.83 10.76 -11.30
C GLY A 101 -8.34 12.02 -12.02
N ASP A 102 -9.04 12.45 -13.07
CA ASP A 102 -8.66 13.61 -13.90
C ASP A 102 -8.99 14.96 -13.26
N LEU A 103 -9.81 14.97 -12.20
CA LEU A 103 -10.24 16.18 -11.51
C LEU A 103 -10.05 16.06 -10.01
N LEU A 104 -9.23 16.96 -9.47
CA LEU A 104 -9.06 17.19 -8.05
C LEU A 104 -9.78 18.48 -7.67
N VAL A 105 -10.82 18.38 -6.84
CA VAL A 105 -11.49 19.56 -6.27
C VAL A 105 -11.09 19.70 -4.81
N VAL A 106 -10.52 20.85 -4.46
CA VAL A 106 -10.26 21.25 -3.06
C VAL A 106 -11.26 22.34 -2.72
N GLN A 107 -12.10 22.12 -1.72
CA GLN A 107 -13.10 23.08 -1.26
C GLN A 107 -13.10 23.21 0.25
N ARG A 108 -13.46 24.38 0.78
CA ARG A 108 -13.73 24.53 2.21
C ARG A 108 -15.02 23.80 2.58
N ARG A 109 -14.97 23.03 3.66
CA ARG A 109 -16.13 22.46 4.33
C ARG A 109 -17.03 23.60 4.76
N GLN A 110 -18.27 23.59 4.31
CA GLN A 110 -19.26 24.49 4.86
C GLN A 110 -19.51 24.09 6.33
N PRO A 111 -19.58 25.06 7.26
CA PRO A 111 -19.96 24.77 8.63
C PRO A 111 -21.37 24.16 8.64
N THR A 112 -21.49 22.99 9.26
CA THR A 112 -22.78 22.33 9.57
C THR A 112 -23.53 23.05 10.68
#